data_AF-A0A2G5X1V0-F1
#
_entry.id   AF-A0A2G5X1V0-F1
#
_cell.length_a   1.000
_cell.length_b   1.000
_cell.length_c   1.000
_cell.angle_alpha   90.00
_cell.angle_beta   90.00
_cell.angle_gamma   90.00
#
_symmetry.space_group_name_H-M   'P 1'
#
loop_
_entity.id
_entity.type
_entity.pdbx_description
1 polymer ?
#
loop_
_entity_poly.entity_id
_entity_poly.type
_entity_poly.pdbx_seq_one_letter_code
_entity_poly.pdbx_strand_id
1 'polypeptide(L)'
;MTNYYYLASDQKLGSGNASLGFIDTDAWLIPGFDYPVQREIINGVEKGWELRELLQYIRNHTAPYDVCTVQIANLLNSNRVELKIQKKSNLLLHEIVDPKQLLLQEGHLLTVNKVPITK
;
A
#
# COMPACT_ATOMS: atom_id res chain seq x y z
N MET A 1 6.75 6.92 18.49
CA MET A 1 6.31 7.44 17.18
C MET A 1 6.08 6.22 16.34
N THR A 2 4.83 5.95 15.94
CA THR A 2 4.48 4.73 15.23
C THR A 2 4.26 5.09 13.77
N ASN A 3 4.99 4.43 12.88
CA ASN A 3 4.80 4.56 11.44
C ASN A 3 3.69 3.63 11.02
N TYR A 4 2.74 4.14 10.25
CA TYR A 4 1.61 3.39 9.76
C TYR A 4 1.72 3.25 8.25
N TYR A 5 1.61 2.00 7.79
CA TYR A 5 1.50 1.73 6.37
C TYR A 5 0.02 1.74 5.99
N TYR A 6 -0.31 2.50 4.95
CA TYR A 6 -1.66 2.59 4.42
C TYR A 6 -1.69 2.09 2.98
N LEU A 7 -2.81 1.47 2.61
CA LEU A 7 -3.10 1.04 1.25
C LEU A 7 -4.37 1.70 0.76
N ALA A 8 -4.37 2.11 -0.51
CA ALA A 8 -5.59 2.45 -1.22
C ALA A 8 -5.62 1.78 -2.61
N SER A 9 -6.80 1.54 -3.16
CA SER A 9 -6.91 0.95 -4.50
C SER A 9 -8.20 1.37 -5.19
N ASP A 10 -8.16 1.37 -6.52
CA ASP A 10 -9.33 1.49 -7.39
C ASP A 10 -10.23 0.23 -7.33
N GLN A 11 -9.69 -0.90 -6.88
CA GLN A 11 -10.41 -2.15 -6.70
C GLN A 11 -10.64 -2.47 -5.23
N LYS A 12 -11.63 -3.34 -4.95
CA LYS A 12 -11.91 -3.80 -3.59
C LYS A 12 -10.75 -4.66 -3.09
N LEU A 13 -10.00 -4.14 -2.13
CA LEU A 13 -9.02 -4.89 -1.36
C LEU A 13 -9.75 -5.74 -0.31
N GLY A 14 -9.45 -7.03 -0.27
CA GLY A 14 -10.04 -7.98 0.69
C GLY A 14 -9.44 -7.85 2.09
N SER A 15 -9.96 -8.63 3.03
CA SER A 15 -9.34 -8.82 4.35
C SER A 15 -7.90 -9.29 4.19
N GLY A 16 -7.06 -9.05 5.20
CA GLY A 16 -5.65 -9.41 5.18
C GLY A 16 -5.32 -10.87 4.86
N ASN A 17 -4.03 -11.16 4.81
CA ASN A 17 -3.57 -12.54 4.88
C ASN A 17 -3.34 -12.93 6.36
N ALA A 18 -3.06 -14.21 6.63
CA ALA A 18 -2.80 -14.68 7.99
C ALA A 18 -1.59 -14.00 8.67
N SER A 19 -0.75 -13.30 7.90
CA SER A 19 0.54 -12.73 8.32
C SER A 19 0.48 -11.20 8.54
N LEU A 20 -0.39 -10.50 7.82
CA LEU A 20 -0.59 -9.04 7.86
C LEU A 20 -2.03 -8.75 8.29
N GLY A 21 -2.18 -8.13 9.45
CA GLY A 21 -3.45 -7.61 9.90
C GLY A 21 -3.75 -6.27 9.21
N PHE A 22 -4.99 -6.09 8.76
CA PHE A 22 -5.45 -4.82 8.21
C PHE A 22 -6.69 -4.37 8.96
N ILE A 23 -6.78 -3.07 9.20
CA ILE A 23 -8.01 -2.44 9.69
C ILE A 23 -8.52 -1.47 8.63
N ASP A 24 -9.85 -1.46 8.46
CA ASP A 24 -10.50 -0.48 7.59
C ASP A 24 -10.39 0.89 8.26
N THR A 25 -9.94 1.90 7.52
CA THR A 25 -9.82 3.28 8.03
C THR A 25 -11.12 4.06 7.78
N ASP A 26 -12.27 3.39 7.95
CA ASP A 26 -13.62 3.87 7.59
C ASP A 26 -14.01 5.20 8.26
N ALA A 27 -13.28 5.59 9.31
CA ALA A 27 -13.51 6.86 9.97
C ALA A 27 -12.90 8.05 9.21
N TRP A 28 -11.63 7.98 8.78
CA TRP A 28 -10.86 9.17 8.37
C TRP A 28 -10.11 8.92 7.04
N LEU A 29 -10.51 9.61 5.97
CA LEU A 29 -9.78 9.61 4.70
C LEU A 29 -8.47 10.38 4.84
N ILE A 30 -7.35 9.71 4.58
CA ILE A 30 -6.05 10.37 4.58
C ILE A 30 -5.88 11.17 3.28
N PRO A 31 -5.58 12.48 3.37
CA PRO A 31 -5.43 13.32 2.19
C PRO A 31 -4.18 12.94 1.39
N GLY A 32 -4.33 12.91 0.05
CA GLY A 32 -3.24 12.70 -0.91
C GLY A 32 -3.24 11.33 -1.59
N PHE A 33 -4.01 10.36 -1.08
CA PHE A 33 -4.42 9.19 -1.83
C PHE A 33 -5.43 9.58 -2.91
N ASP A 34 -5.37 8.90 -4.04
CA ASP A 34 -6.26 9.13 -5.19
C ASP A 34 -7.53 8.27 -5.10
N TYR A 35 -7.58 7.30 -4.17
CA TYR A 35 -8.69 6.35 -4.01
C TYR A 35 -9.31 6.40 -2.60
N PRO A 36 -10.65 6.23 -2.49
CA PRO A 36 -11.38 6.39 -1.23
C PRO A 36 -11.28 5.17 -0.31
N VAL A 37 -11.04 3.97 -0.85
CA VAL A 37 -10.89 2.76 -0.04
C VAL A 37 -9.48 2.77 0.54
N GLN A 38 -9.37 3.00 1.85
CA GLN A 38 -8.09 3.05 2.55
C GLN A 38 -8.06 1.97 3.66
N ARG A 39 -6.90 1.32 3.81
CA ARG A 39 -6.66 0.29 4.83
C ARG A 39 -5.33 0.57 5.52
N GLU A 40 -5.28 0.40 6.82
CA GLU A 40 -4.04 0.48 7.60
C GLU A 40 -3.49 -0.94 7.82
N ILE A 41 -2.18 -1.11 7.67
CA ILE A 41 -1.46 -2.33 8.05
C ILE A 41 -1.11 -2.22 9.54
N ILE A 42 -1.68 -3.10 10.35
CA ILE A 42 -1.43 -3.14 11.80
C ILE A 42 0.06 -3.37 12.04
N ASN A 43 0.67 -2.52 12.86
CA ASN A 43 2.11 -2.52 13.19
C ASN A 43 3.05 -2.17 12.02
N GLY A 44 2.53 -1.73 10.87
CA GLY A 44 3.35 -1.31 9.74
C GLY A 44 4.08 -2.45 9.03
N VAL A 45 5.12 -2.10 8.26
CA VAL A 45 5.94 -3.03 7.47
C VAL A 45 7.40 -2.61 7.60
N GLU A 46 8.17 -3.38 8.38
CA GLU A 46 9.58 -3.07 8.68
C GLU A 46 10.51 -4.25 8.32
N LYS A 47 10.00 -5.47 8.34
CA LYS A 47 10.79 -6.69 8.14
C LYS A 47 10.70 -7.19 6.71
N GLY A 48 11.77 -7.84 6.25
CA GLY A 48 11.83 -8.42 4.90
C GLY A 48 10.73 -9.44 4.60
N TRP A 49 10.26 -10.19 5.60
CA TRP A 49 9.14 -11.12 5.42
C TRP A 49 7.79 -10.40 5.33
N GLU A 50 7.58 -9.31 6.05
CA GLU A 50 6.34 -8.50 5.97
C GLU A 50 6.21 -7.88 4.56
N LEU A 51 7.32 -7.42 3.99
CA LEU A 51 7.37 -6.92 2.60
C LEU A 51 7.02 -8.02 1.57
N ARG A 52 7.48 -9.25 1.79
CA ARG A 52 7.12 -10.40 0.94
C ARG A 52 5.63 -10.69 1.02
N GLU A 53 5.08 -10.71 2.24
CA GLU A 53 3.66 -10.93 2.47
C GLU A 53 2.80 -9.81 1.86
N LEU A 54 3.26 -8.55 1.93
CA LEU A 54 2.58 -7.42 1.30
C LEU A 54 2.56 -7.56 -0.22
N LEU A 55 3.70 -7.91 -0.83
CA LEU A 55 3.76 -8.13 -2.27
C LEU A 55 2.84 -9.28 -2.70
N GLN A 56 2.83 -10.37 -1.94
CA GLN A 56 1.96 -11.52 -2.21
C GLN A 56 0.47 -11.12 -2.06
N TYR A 57 0.13 -10.34 -1.03
CA TYR A 57 -1.21 -9.82 -0.83
C TYR A 57 -1.68 -8.99 -2.02
N ILE A 58 -0.85 -8.05 -2.48
CA ILE A 58 -1.15 -7.21 -3.66
C ILE A 58 -1.36 -8.10 -4.88
N ARG A 59 -0.44 -9.03 -5.16
CA ARG A 59 -0.55 -9.93 -6.33
C ARG A 59 -1.82 -10.77 -6.30
N ASN A 60 -2.18 -11.33 -5.15
CA ASN A 60 -3.36 -12.17 -5.01
C ASN A 60 -4.66 -11.37 -5.23
N HIS A 61 -4.77 -10.20 -4.62
CA HIS A 61 -5.99 -9.38 -4.71
C HIS A 61 -6.12 -8.67 -6.06
N THR A 62 -5.01 -8.43 -6.75
CA THR A 62 -5.02 -7.86 -8.09
C THR A 62 -5.07 -8.91 -9.20
N ALA A 63 -4.86 -10.19 -8.89
CA ALA A 63 -4.84 -11.28 -9.88
C ALA A 63 -6.07 -11.32 -10.81
N PRO A 64 -7.32 -11.15 -10.32
CA PRO A 64 -8.52 -11.23 -11.17
C PRO A 64 -8.71 -10.08 -12.16
N TYR A 65 -7.98 -8.96 -12.02
CA TYR A 65 -8.19 -7.75 -12.80
C TYR A 65 -7.08 -7.55 -13.84
N ASP A 66 -7.41 -7.22 -15.09
CA ASP A 66 -6.38 -6.96 -16.12
C ASP A 66 -5.61 -5.66 -15.87
N VAL A 67 -6.30 -4.66 -15.37
CA VAL A 67 -5.78 -3.34 -14.98
C VAL A 67 -6.26 -3.04 -13.56
N CYS A 68 -5.35 -2.57 -12.71
CA CYS A 68 -5.70 -2.02 -11.40
C CYS A 68 -4.55 -1.19 -10.84
N THR A 69 -4.85 -0.34 -9.87
CA THR A 69 -3.87 0.50 -9.18
C THR A 69 -3.96 0.28 -7.68
N VAL A 70 -2.82 0.08 -7.04
CA VAL A 70 -2.68 0.02 -5.59
C VAL A 70 -1.71 1.11 -5.15
N GLN A 71 -2.13 2.00 -4.28
CA GLN A 71 -1.28 2.98 -3.63
C GLN A 71 -0.90 2.50 -2.24
N ILE A 72 0.37 2.65 -1.90
CA ILE A 72 0.93 2.30 -0.59
C ILE A 72 1.60 3.56 -0.05
N ALA A 73 1.32 3.96 1.19
CA ALA A 73 2.03 5.07 1.81
C ALA A 73 2.54 4.68 3.19
N ASN A 74 3.72 5.19 3.55
CA ASN A 74 4.22 5.13 4.91
C ASN A 74 4.09 6.51 5.54
N LEU A 75 3.17 6.66 6.48
CA LEU A 75 2.84 7.94 7.09
C LEU A 75 2.95 7.86 8.61
N LEU A 76 3.50 8.92 9.20
CA LEU A 76 3.56 9.09 10.63
C LEU A 76 2.21 9.61 11.15
N ASN A 77 1.50 8.81 11.94
CA ASN A 77 0.35 9.31 12.69
C ASN A 77 0.87 9.91 14.00
N SER A 78 1.09 11.22 13.99
CA SER A 78 1.50 11.99 15.16
C SER A 78 0.58 13.18 15.29
N ASN A 79 0.03 13.41 16.49
CA ASN A 79 -0.78 14.59 16.81
C ASN A 79 -0.04 15.94 16.59
N ARG A 80 1.24 15.91 16.18
CA ARG A 80 2.10 17.07 15.93
C ARG A 80 2.42 17.30 14.44
N VAL A 81 2.16 16.34 13.56
CA VAL A 81 2.52 16.42 12.14
C VAL A 81 1.29 16.03 11.31
N GLU A 82 0.90 16.88 10.38
CA GLU A 82 -0.20 16.57 9.46
C GLU A 82 0.13 15.29 8.67
N LEU A 83 -0.83 14.36 8.62
CA LEU A 83 -0.79 13.19 7.73
C LEU A 83 -0.77 13.67 6.28
N LYS A 84 0.42 13.88 5.71
CA LYS A 84 0.57 14.44 4.38
C LYS A 84 1.60 13.69 3.57
N ILE A 85 1.20 13.31 2.36
CA ILE A 85 2.09 12.74 1.35
C ILE A 85 2.99 13.84 0.80
N GLN A 86 4.30 13.60 0.86
CA GLN A 86 5.34 14.53 0.46
C GLN A 86 5.96 14.15 -0.89
N LYS A 87 6.11 12.85 -1.14
CA LYS A 87 6.66 12.33 -2.41
C LYS A 87 5.78 11.22 -2.95
N LYS A 88 5.62 11.20 -4.28
CA LYS A 88 4.92 10.15 -5.01
C LYS A 88 5.91 9.46 -5.95
N SER A 89 5.88 8.14 -5.99
CA SER A 89 6.58 7.31 -6.96
C SER A 89 5.60 6.36 -7.63
N ASN A 90 5.98 5.81 -8.79
CA ASN A 90 5.16 4.86 -9.53
C ASN A 90 6.02 3.66 -9.93
N LEU A 91 5.42 2.48 -9.98
CA LEU A 91 6.06 1.25 -10.44
C LEU A 91 5.03 0.30 -11.06
N LEU A 92 5.42 -0.51 -12.03
CA LEU A 92 4.55 -1.55 -12.56
C LEU A 92 4.64 -2.81 -11.69
N LEU A 93 3.50 -3.46 -11.43
CA LEU A 93 3.41 -4.64 -10.57
C LEU A 93 4.31 -5.79 -11.06
N HIS A 94 4.46 -5.95 -12.37
CA HIS A 94 5.29 -6.99 -12.97
C HIS A 94 6.80 -6.66 -12.93
N GLU A 95 7.17 -5.41 -12.67
CA GLU A 95 8.58 -4.99 -12.52
C GLU A 95 9.08 -5.14 -11.07
N ILE A 96 8.20 -5.49 -10.12
CA ILE A 96 8.60 -5.78 -8.73
C ILE A 96 9.30 -7.14 -8.69
N VAL A 97 10.63 -7.10 -8.69
CA VAL A 97 11.49 -8.27 -8.58
C VAL A 97 11.99 -8.49 -7.14
N ASP A 98 12.09 -7.42 -6.35
CA ASP A 98 12.47 -7.47 -4.93
C ASP A 98 11.37 -6.82 -4.06
N PRO A 99 10.80 -7.52 -3.06
CA PRO A 99 9.87 -6.96 -2.09
C PRO A 99 10.37 -5.67 -1.39
N LYS A 100 11.68 -5.45 -1.29
CA LYS A 100 12.26 -4.21 -0.75
C LYS A 100 11.87 -2.96 -1.54
N GLN A 101 11.46 -3.10 -2.80
CA GLN A 101 10.92 -1.99 -3.60
C GLN A 101 9.60 -1.43 -3.02
N LEU A 102 8.91 -2.19 -2.16
CA LEU A 102 7.72 -1.74 -1.42
C LEU A 102 8.05 -1.03 -0.11
N LEU A 103 9.32 -0.99 0.31
CA LEU A 103 9.73 -0.31 1.54
C LEU A 103 9.75 1.20 1.28
N LEU A 104 8.94 1.94 2.03
CA LEU A 104 8.79 3.39 1.87
C LEU A 104 9.38 4.14 3.04
N GLN A 105 9.99 5.29 2.74
CA GLN A 105 10.32 6.27 3.76
C GLN A 105 9.05 7.00 4.22
N GLU A 106 9.11 7.58 5.42
CA GLU A 106 8.02 8.41 5.95
C GLU A 106 7.63 9.52 4.96
N GLY A 107 6.32 9.72 4.78
CA GLY A 107 5.76 10.73 3.88
C GLY A 107 5.76 10.33 2.40
N HIS A 108 6.23 9.13 2.05
CA HIS A 108 6.24 8.66 0.67
C HIS A 108 4.99 7.83 0.35
N LEU A 109 4.46 8.03 -0.85
CA LEU A 109 3.45 7.18 -1.48
C LEU A 109 4.04 6.53 -2.73
N LEU A 110 3.84 5.22 -2.86
CA LEU A 110 4.13 4.45 -4.05
C LEU A 110 2.82 4.00 -4.70
N THR A 111 2.66 4.31 -5.97
CA THR A 111 1.57 3.79 -6.81
C THR A 111 2.08 2.58 -7.60
N VAL A 112 1.50 1.43 -7.34
CA VAL A 112 1.76 0.17 -8.05
C VAL A 112 0.65 -0.05 -9.07
N ASN A 113 1.01 -0.06 -10.35
CA ASN A 113 0.06 -0.27 -11.45
C ASN A 113 0.17 -1.68 -12.01
N LYS A 114 -0.94 -2.41 -12.04
CA LYS A 114 -1.08 -3.60 -12.87
C LYS A 114 -1.60 -3.17 -14.23
N VAL A 115 -0.91 -3.63 -15.27
CA VAL A 115 -1.27 -3.42 -16.68
C VAL A 115 -1.19 -4.76 -17.41
N PRO A 116 -1.91 -4.94 -18.53
CA PRO A 116 -1.79 -6.13 -19.35
C PRO A 116 -0.34 -6.28 -19.82
N ILE A 117 0.23 -7.46 -19.63
CA ILE A 117 1.54 -7.79 -20.19
C ILE A 117 1.28 -8.15 -21.64
N THR A 118 1.42 -7.19 -22.55
CA THR A 118 1.45 -7.47 -24.00
C THR A 118 2.61 -8.44 -24.25
N LYS A 119 2.28 -9.65 -24.69
CA LYS A 119 3.24 -10.65 -25.17
C LYS A 119 3.76 -10.27 -26.55
#